data_AF-A0A256HSZ4-F1
#
_entry.id   AF-A0A256HSZ4-F1
#
_cell.length_a   1.000
_cell.length_b   1.000
_cell.length_c   1.000
_cell.angle_alpha   90.00
_cell.angle_beta   90.00
_cell.angle_gamma   90.00
#
_symmetry.space_group_name_H-M   'P 1'
#
loop_
_entity.id
_entity.type
_entity.pdbx_description
1 polymer ?
#
loop_
_entity_poly.entity_id
_entity_poly.type
_entity_poly.pdbx_seq_one_letter_code
_entity_poly.pdbx_strand_id
1 'polypeptide(L)'
;MPSERTGSPPSTDACRECGRTLPPDANFCPGCGAEVRTGGGVAYCADCGERLAPDDEFCAECGAARPGAGGRVTRRPDDAVDTEARRAFRARVSDHLDDGWELVEDRGDRVVLVDRGVGSIPVHVLLLLTTGGVGNLLYGWYHYSELAETRRLSVSDGPIPDGELPAPDGNDDPLVALSGYLLGGILLLIGLGIAVVSARQGALPGAAFGAAFALVGLALTPPAERRLRRRHGLSRFGRIRTVDHRVIRATERTESPCVVCGESFERGVVRRRRDETVAAGVPVRTHAIERNRYCEDCAREELFGGSEGAADGRAESVEPTDRVEAGGSTGDWETVGSTDDADGDGSGAATDRARDG
;
A
#
# COMPACT_ATOMS: atom_id res chain seq x y z
N MET A 1 6.85 72.75 36.70
CA MET A 1 7.32 71.36 36.57
C MET A 1 6.83 70.82 35.23
N PRO A 2 7.69 70.19 34.42
CA PRO A 2 7.30 69.52 33.18
C PRO A 2 7.33 67.99 33.32
N SER A 3 6.33 67.31 32.75
CA SER A 3 6.35 65.88 32.39
C SER A 3 5.08 65.53 31.60
N GLU A 4 5.07 64.65 30.60
CA GLU A 4 6.14 64.06 29.79
C GLU A 4 5.55 63.73 28.41
N ARG A 5 6.34 63.83 27.34
CA ARG A 5 6.09 63.03 26.13
C ARG A 5 7.44 62.48 25.67
N THR A 6 7.61 61.18 25.87
CA THR A 6 8.83 60.43 25.58
C THR A 6 9.18 60.54 24.10
N GLY A 7 10.30 61.20 23.80
CA GLY A 7 10.89 61.13 22.47
C GLY A 7 11.50 59.76 22.25
N SER A 8 11.04 59.03 21.25
CA SER A 8 11.87 57.99 20.63
C SER A 8 12.86 58.71 19.69
N PRO A 9 14.18 58.46 19.78
CA PRO A 9 15.11 59.03 18.83
C PRO A 9 14.85 58.41 17.44
N PRO A 10 14.73 59.19 16.36
CA PRO A 10 14.79 58.63 15.02
C PRO A 10 16.20 58.02 14.84
N SER A 11 16.26 56.73 14.54
CA SER A 11 17.51 56.07 14.16
C SER A 11 17.95 56.66 12.82
N THR A 12 18.87 57.62 12.86
CA THR A 12 19.38 58.28 11.66
C THR A 12 20.32 57.37 10.90
N ASP A 13 19.75 56.46 10.11
CA ASP A 13 20.49 55.69 9.12
C ASP A 13 21.21 56.66 8.17
N ALA A 14 22.53 56.50 8.10
CA ALA A 14 23.37 57.25 7.17
C ALA A 14 23.31 56.57 5.79
N CYS A 15 23.22 57.38 4.74
CA CYS A 15 23.34 56.90 3.37
C CYS A 15 24.68 56.17 3.19
N ARG A 16 24.64 54.89 2.80
CA ARG A 16 25.82 54.01 2.74
C ARG A 16 26.84 54.42 1.68
N GLU A 17 26.46 55.24 0.70
CA GLU A 17 27.37 55.71 -0.36
C GLU A 17 28.06 57.05 -0.02
N CYS A 18 27.37 57.99 0.65
CA CYS A 18 27.89 59.34 0.89
C CYS A 18 27.99 59.75 2.38
N GLY A 19 27.63 58.86 3.31
CA GLY A 19 27.71 59.06 4.76
C GLY A 19 26.73 60.09 5.35
N ARG A 20 25.91 60.76 4.53
CA ARG A 20 24.95 61.77 4.99
C ARG A 20 23.76 61.11 5.71
N THR A 21 23.42 61.59 6.89
CA THR A 21 22.22 61.19 7.64
C THR A 21 20.95 61.45 6.83
N LEU A 22 20.05 60.47 6.81
CA LEU A 22 18.78 60.53 6.09
C LEU A 22 17.65 61.01 7.01
N PRO A 23 16.65 61.75 6.48
CA PRO A 23 15.34 61.87 7.12
C PRO A 23 14.68 60.48 7.24
N PRO A 24 13.85 60.24 8.27
CA PRO A 24 13.26 58.92 8.52
C PRO A 24 12.36 58.41 7.38
N ASP A 25 11.76 59.32 6.60
CA ASP A 25 10.78 59.01 5.55
C ASP A 25 11.37 59.14 4.11
N ALA A 26 12.70 59.11 3.98
CA ALA A 26 13.38 59.41 2.71
C ALA A 26 13.57 58.18 1.80
N ASN A 27 12.81 58.10 0.70
CA ASN A 27 12.90 57.03 -0.29
C ASN A 27 14.24 56.99 -1.08
N PHE A 28 14.93 58.13 -1.19
CA PHE A 28 16.23 58.27 -1.87
C PHE A 28 17.09 59.32 -1.15
N CYS A 29 18.41 59.24 -1.30
CA CYS A 29 19.33 60.15 -0.63
C CYS A 29 19.36 61.53 -1.32
N PRO A 30 18.95 62.63 -0.66
CA PRO A 30 18.98 63.97 -1.25
C PRO A 30 20.40 64.56 -1.40
N GLY A 31 21.44 63.84 -0.97
CA GLY A 31 22.84 64.24 -1.11
C GLY A 31 23.58 63.63 -2.30
N CYS A 32 23.10 62.52 -2.88
CA CYS A 32 23.78 61.80 -3.96
C CYS A 32 22.85 61.07 -4.96
N GLY A 33 21.55 60.96 -4.68
CA GLY A 33 20.57 60.27 -5.54
C GLY A 33 20.41 58.77 -5.28
N ALA A 34 21.27 58.15 -4.47
CA ALA A 34 21.22 56.71 -4.18
C ALA A 34 19.89 56.27 -3.52
N GLU A 35 19.36 55.11 -3.95
CA GLU A 35 18.13 54.51 -3.41
C GLU A 35 18.28 54.09 -1.94
N VAL A 36 17.28 54.42 -1.11
CA VAL A 36 17.25 53.97 0.29
C VAL A 36 16.50 52.66 0.36
N ARG A 37 17.20 51.56 0.06
CA ARG A 37 16.61 50.21 0.07
C ARG A 37 16.25 49.76 1.49
N THR A 38 14.97 49.88 1.83
CA THR A 38 14.36 49.17 2.96
C THR A 38 14.56 47.66 2.78
N GLY A 39 15.04 47.01 3.84
CA GLY A 39 15.68 45.69 3.74
C GLY A 39 14.71 44.52 3.55
N GLY A 40 14.27 44.28 2.32
CA GLY A 40 13.70 43.00 1.89
C GLY A 40 14.75 41.89 1.91
N GLY A 41 15.08 41.40 3.11
CA GLY A 41 16.02 40.29 3.29
C GLY A 41 15.50 39.00 2.67
N VAL A 42 16.37 38.29 1.95
CA VAL A 42 16.01 37.03 1.29
C VAL A 42 15.65 35.98 2.35
N ALA A 43 14.39 35.55 2.34
CA ALA A 43 13.87 34.57 3.27
C ALA A 43 14.02 33.15 2.73
N TYR A 44 13.97 32.17 3.64
CA TYR A 44 13.92 30.74 3.32
C TYR A 44 12.75 30.12 4.08
N CYS A 45 12.17 29.06 3.52
CA CYS A 45 11.10 28.30 4.14
C CYS A 45 11.60 27.57 5.39
N ALA A 46 10.87 27.66 6.50
CA ALA A 46 11.23 26.97 7.73
C ALA A 46 11.09 25.43 7.64
N ASP A 47 10.20 24.95 6.76
CA ASP A 47 9.84 23.53 6.69
C ASP A 47 10.62 22.75 5.61
N CYS A 48 10.96 23.37 4.47
CA CYS A 48 11.74 22.72 3.39
C CYS A 48 13.09 23.39 3.07
N GLY A 49 13.40 24.55 3.65
CA GLY A 49 14.65 25.28 3.41
C GLY A 49 14.73 26.07 2.09
N GLU A 50 13.79 25.92 1.16
CA GLU A 50 13.82 26.60 -0.14
C GLU A 50 13.63 28.12 -0.01
N ARG A 51 14.21 28.89 -0.94
CA ARG A 51 14.19 30.35 -0.96
C ARG A 51 12.79 30.90 -1.27
N LEU A 52 12.34 31.83 -0.45
CA LEU A 52 11.08 32.58 -0.66
C LEU A 52 11.38 33.93 -1.31
N ALA A 53 10.52 34.37 -2.23
CA ALA A 53 10.58 35.73 -2.77
C ALA A 53 10.15 36.76 -1.69
N PRO A 54 10.52 38.05 -1.84
CA PRO A 54 10.22 39.08 -0.84
C PRO A 54 8.74 39.21 -0.49
N ASP A 55 7.85 38.93 -1.44
CA ASP A 55 6.40 39.14 -1.38
C ASP A 55 5.59 37.84 -1.31
N ASP A 56 6.23 36.66 -1.28
CA ASP A 56 5.52 35.37 -1.20
C ASP A 56 4.83 35.19 0.16
N GLU A 57 3.53 34.89 0.17
CA GLU A 57 2.78 34.47 1.36
C GLU A 57 2.95 32.97 1.67
N PHE A 58 3.23 32.15 0.64
CA PHE A 58 3.35 30.69 0.71
C PHE A 58 4.56 30.21 -0.09
N CYS A 59 5.22 29.14 0.35
CA CYS A 59 6.29 28.49 -0.39
C CYS A 59 5.75 27.79 -1.64
N ALA A 60 6.29 28.10 -2.82
CA ALA A 60 5.89 27.48 -4.08
C ALA A 60 6.16 25.96 -4.14
N GLU A 61 7.18 25.47 -3.42
CA GLU A 61 7.62 24.06 -3.46
C GLU A 61 6.81 23.16 -2.51
N CYS A 62 6.55 23.61 -1.27
CA CYS A 62 5.90 22.80 -0.22
C CYS A 62 4.53 23.32 0.27
N GLY A 63 4.08 24.49 -0.21
CA GLY A 63 2.82 25.11 0.20
C GLY A 63 2.81 25.72 1.62
N ALA A 64 3.91 25.65 2.36
CA ALA A 64 3.99 26.19 3.72
C ALA A 64 3.80 27.72 3.76
N ALA A 65 2.97 28.20 4.69
CA ALA A 65 2.71 29.63 4.87
C ALA A 65 3.88 30.32 5.57
N ARG A 66 4.24 31.52 5.10
CA ARG A 66 5.40 32.26 5.59
C ARG A 66 5.18 32.77 7.03
N PRO A 67 6.12 32.52 7.97
CA PRO A 67 5.98 32.94 9.37
C PRO A 67 5.93 34.47 9.46
N GLY A 68 4.74 35.01 9.77
CA GLY A 68 4.45 36.44 9.84
C GLY A 68 3.46 36.97 8.79
N ALA A 69 3.25 36.26 7.66
CA ALA A 69 2.21 36.61 6.69
C ALA A 69 0.79 36.34 7.21
N GLY A 70 0.67 35.49 8.24
CA GLY A 70 -0.57 35.24 8.95
C GLY A 70 -1.09 36.45 9.73
N GLY A 71 -1.86 37.31 9.06
CA GLY A 71 -2.94 38.04 9.74
C GLY A 71 -3.76 37.03 10.56
N ARG A 72 -4.06 37.33 11.83
CA ARG A 72 -4.57 36.33 12.78
C ARG A 72 -5.97 35.82 12.40
N VAL A 73 -6.00 34.80 11.55
CA VAL A 73 -7.11 33.83 11.48
C VAL A 73 -7.10 33.09 12.81
N THR A 74 -7.84 33.62 13.78
CA THR A 74 -8.18 32.91 15.02
C THR A 74 -9.10 31.76 14.63
N ARG A 75 -8.49 30.63 14.23
CA ARG A 75 -9.17 29.38 13.89
C ARG A 75 -10.20 29.10 14.98
N ARG A 76 -11.48 29.14 14.64
CA ARG A 76 -12.54 28.82 15.59
C ARG A 76 -12.40 27.36 16.02
N PRO A 77 -12.87 26.98 17.21
CA PRO A 77 -12.96 25.58 17.60
C PRO A 77 -13.68 24.74 16.52
N ASP A 78 -14.73 25.33 15.93
CA ASP A 78 -15.51 24.75 14.83
C ASP A 78 -14.64 24.42 13.61
N ASP A 79 -13.79 25.36 13.16
CA ASP A 79 -12.87 25.17 12.02
C ASP A 79 -11.84 24.05 12.28
N ALA A 80 -11.46 23.84 13.54
CA ALA A 80 -10.52 22.79 13.94
C ALA A 80 -11.19 21.41 13.91
N VAL A 81 -12.38 21.28 14.51
CA VAL A 81 -13.20 20.05 14.51
C VAL A 81 -13.59 19.66 13.08
N ASP A 82 -13.98 20.62 12.25
CA ASP A 82 -14.31 20.41 10.83
C ASP A 82 -13.08 20.05 9.96
N THR A 83 -11.86 20.47 10.37
CA THR A 83 -10.62 19.97 9.76
C THR A 83 -10.38 18.50 10.14
N GLU A 84 -10.60 18.14 11.40
CA GLU A 84 -10.35 16.81 11.95
C GLU A 84 -11.35 15.76 11.43
N ALA A 85 -12.65 16.08 11.42
CA ALA A 85 -13.69 15.24 10.82
C ALA A 85 -13.38 14.93 9.35
N ARG A 86 -12.93 15.93 8.56
CA ARG A 86 -12.47 15.69 7.18
C ARG A 86 -11.17 14.91 7.05
N ARG A 87 -10.34 14.77 8.10
CA ARG A 87 -9.19 13.82 8.09
C ARG A 87 -9.69 12.40 8.36
N ALA A 88 -10.48 12.21 9.42
CA ALA A 88 -11.06 10.91 9.78
C ALA A 88 -11.90 10.32 8.64
N PHE A 89 -12.72 11.15 7.98
CA PHE A 89 -13.47 10.78 6.79
C PHE A 89 -12.55 10.25 5.67
N ARG A 90 -11.52 11.03 5.29
CA ARG A 90 -10.57 10.62 4.23
C ARG A 90 -9.83 9.34 4.58
N ALA A 91 -9.42 9.16 5.84
CA ALA A 91 -8.80 7.91 6.30
C ALA A 91 -9.74 6.72 6.06
N ARG A 92 -10.99 6.78 6.54
CA ARG A 92 -11.98 5.71 6.31
C ARG A 92 -12.23 5.42 4.84
N VAL A 93 -12.22 6.44 3.97
CA VAL A 93 -12.36 6.24 2.52
C VAL A 93 -11.14 5.50 1.97
N SER A 94 -9.92 5.93 2.30
CA SER A 94 -8.68 5.22 1.93
C SER A 94 -8.66 3.78 2.43
N ASP A 95 -9.03 3.52 3.69
CA ASP A 95 -9.05 2.16 4.25
C ASP A 95 -9.99 1.21 3.47
N HIS A 96 -11.09 1.71 2.88
CA HIS A 96 -11.95 0.91 1.99
C HIS A 96 -11.37 0.77 0.56
N LEU A 97 -10.75 1.82 0.01
CA LEU A 97 -10.09 1.74 -1.30
C LEU A 97 -8.92 0.73 -1.28
N ASP A 98 -8.15 0.68 -0.20
CA ASP A 98 -7.06 -0.29 0.02
C ASP A 98 -7.55 -1.74 0.22
N ASP A 99 -8.85 -1.92 0.53
CA ASP A 99 -9.53 -3.22 0.51
C ASP A 99 -10.10 -3.60 -0.87
N GLY A 100 -9.99 -2.72 -1.88
CA GLY A 100 -10.47 -2.96 -3.24
C GLY A 100 -11.88 -2.47 -3.54
N TRP A 101 -12.49 -1.65 -2.67
CA TRP A 101 -13.78 -1.02 -2.95
C TRP A 101 -13.63 0.04 -4.05
N GLU A 102 -14.62 0.14 -4.94
CA GLU A 102 -14.62 1.11 -6.03
C GLU A 102 -15.43 2.37 -5.66
N LEU A 103 -14.84 3.55 -5.89
CA LEU A 103 -15.52 4.84 -5.73
C LEU A 103 -16.49 5.08 -6.89
N VAL A 104 -17.79 5.14 -6.60
CA VAL A 104 -18.85 5.32 -7.61
C VAL A 104 -19.37 6.75 -7.68
N GLU A 105 -19.43 7.44 -6.53
CA GLU A 105 -19.84 8.83 -6.47
C GLU A 105 -19.06 9.56 -5.36
N ASP A 106 -18.57 10.76 -5.67
CA ASP A 106 -17.98 11.69 -4.70
C ASP A 106 -18.71 13.04 -4.78
N ARG A 107 -19.03 13.61 -3.61
CA ARG A 107 -19.61 14.95 -3.45
C ARG A 107 -18.83 15.82 -2.46
N GLY A 108 -17.66 15.37 -2.00
CA GLY A 108 -16.77 16.07 -1.07
C GLY A 108 -17.19 16.00 0.41
N ASP A 109 -18.49 16.11 0.70
CA ASP A 109 -19.05 15.87 2.05
C ASP A 109 -19.38 14.39 2.31
N ARG A 110 -19.51 13.61 1.22
CA ARG A 110 -19.85 12.19 1.24
C ARG A 110 -19.38 11.47 -0.02
N VAL A 111 -19.14 10.17 0.11
CA VAL A 111 -18.84 9.24 -0.99
C VAL A 111 -19.79 8.04 -0.99
N VAL A 112 -19.94 7.41 -2.15
CA VAL A 112 -20.55 6.10 -2.33
C VAL A 112 -19.50 5.14 -2.87
N LEU A 113 -19.22 4.11 -2.08
CA LEU A 113 -18.26 3.04 -2.36
C LEU A 113 -19.03 1.75 -2.65
N VAL A 114 -18.52 0.91 -3.56
CA VAL A 114 -19.12 -0.39 -3.89
C VAL A 114 -18.04 -1.46 -3.97
N ASP A 115 -18.22 -2.56 -3.25
CA ASP A 115 -17.43 -3.79 -3.44
C ASP A 115 -17.97 -4.57 -4.65
N ARG A 116 -17.07 -5.01 -5.54
CA ARG A 116 -17.41 -5.70 -6.81
C ARG A 116 -16.57 -6.95 -7.02
N GLY A 117 -16.90 -8.01 -6.29
CA GLY A 117 -16.35 -9.34 -6.56
C GLY A 117 -16.89 -9.96 -7.85
N VAL A 118 -16.03 -10.71 -8.57
CA VAL A 118 -16.48 -11.63 -9.64
C VAL A 118 -17.09 -12.93 -9.08
N GLY A 119 -16.92 -13.19 -7.78
CA GLY A 119 -17.21 -14.47 -7.14
C GLY A 119 -15.96 -15.34 -7.01
N SER A 120 -16.15 -16.63 -6.76
CA SER A 120 -15.07 -17.54 -6.37
C SER A 120 -14.49 -18.35 -7.53
N ILE A 121 -13.16 -18.38 -7.63
CA ILE A 121 -12.42 -19.08 -8.71
C ILE A 121 -12.78 -20.58 -8.80
N PRO A 122 -12.94 -21.36 -7.71
CA PRO A 122 -13.35 -22.77 -7.82
C PRO A 122 -14.74 -22.95 -8.42
N VAL A 123 -15.70 -22.05 -8.15
CA VAL A 123 -17.03 -22.06 -8.78
C VAL A 123 -16.92 -21.72 -10.26
N HIS A 124 -16.13 -20.71 -10.64
CA HIS A 124 -15.86 -20.39 -12.06
C HIS A 124 -15.32 -21.60 -12.84
N VAL A 125 -14.29 -22.29 -12.31
CA VAL A 125 -13.72 -23.49 -12.94
C VAL A 125 -14.75 -24.63 -13.02
N LEU A 126 -15.51 -24.89 -11.95
CA LEU A 126 -16.55 -25.92 -11.95
C LEU A 126 -17.66 -25.61 -12.96
N LEU A 127 -18.11 -24.35 -13.05
CA LEU A 127 -19.10 -23.90 -14.02
C LEU A 127 -18.56 -23.93 -15.45
N LEU A 128 -17.27 -23.70 -15.67
CA LEU A 128 -16.67 -23.77 -17.01
C LEU A 128 -16.71 -25.21 -17.52
N LEU A 129 -16.32 -26.16 -16.68
CA LEU A 129 -16.33 -27.60 -16.98
C LEU A 129 -17.74 -28.19 -17.14
N THR A 130 -18.75 -27.65 -16.44
CA THR A 130 -20.12 -28.21 -16.42
C THR A 130 -21.14 -27.49 -17.31
N THR A 131 -20.92 -26.21 -17.66
CA THR A 131 -21.87 -25.38 -18.43
C THR A 131 -21.29 -24.81 -19.73
N GLY A 132 -20.06 -25.17 -20.09
CA GLY A 132 -19.37 -24.63 -21.28
C GLY A 132 -19.08 -23.13 -21.22
N GLY A 133 -19.13 -22.52 -20.03
CA GLY A 133 -18.89 -21.10 -19.80
C GLY A 133 -20.16 -20.25 -19.60
N VAL A 134 -21.35 -20.71 -19.98
CA VAL A 134 -22.59 -19.92 -19.80
C VAL A 134 -22.86 -19.60 -18.32
N GLY A 135 -22.61 -20.57 -17.44
CA GLY A 135 -22.71 -20.38 -15.99
C GLY A 135 -21.68 -19.40 -15.44
N ASN A 136 -20.51 -19.23 -16.07
CA ASN A 136 -19.52 -18.23 -15.63
C ASN A 136 -20.03 -16.80 -15.84
N LEU A 137 -20.68 -16.55 -16.99
CA LEU A 137 -21.27 -15.25 -17.28
C LEU A 137 -22.39 -14.91 -16.30
N LEU A 138 -23.28 -15.88 -16.02
CA LEU A 138 -24.38 -15.70 -15.06
C LEU A 138 -23.89 -15.54 -13.61
N TYR A 139 -22.92 -16.36 -13.17
CA TYR A 139 -22.36 -16.29 -11.82
C TYR A 139 -21.55 -15.01 -11.58
N GLY A 140 -20.70 -14.64 -12.54
CA GLY A 140 -19.93 -13.40 -12.49
C GLY A 140 -20.83 -12.16 -12.52
N TRP A 141 -21.85 -12.14 -13.39
CA TRP A 141 -22.85 -11.07 -13.40
C TRP A 141 -23.59 -10.97 -12.05
N TYR A 142 -24.10 -12.09 -11.53
CA TYR A 142 -24.81 -12.12 -10.25
C TYR A 142 -23.96 -11.60 -9.07
N HIS A 143 -22.69 -12.01 -8.98
CA HIS A 143 -21.78 -11.47 -7.96
C HIS A 143 -21.47 -9.99 -8.16
N TYR A 144 -21.28 -9.54 -9.42
CA TYR A 144 -20.92 -8.16 -9.75
C TYR A 144 -22.08 -7.16 -9.66
N SER A 145 -23.35 -7.60 -9.78
CA SER A 145 -24.53 -6.70 -9.76
C SER A 145 -25.47 -6.88 -8.58
N GLU A 146 -25.75 -8.12 -8.13
CA GLU A 146 -26.76 -8.39 -7.07
C GLU A 146 -26.13 -8.57 -5.69
N LEU A 147 -24.86 -9.02 -5.61
CA LEU A 147 -24.12 -9.19 -4.35
C LEU A 147 -23.11 -8.06 -4.08
N ALA A 148 -23.12 -6.99 -4.87
CA ALA A 148 -22.23 -5.85 -4.72
C ALA A 148 -22.62 -4.98 -3.51
N GLU A 149 -21.89 -5.07 -2.38
CA GLU A 149 -22.20 -4.26 -1.20
C GLU A 149 -21.96 -2.77 -1.52
N THR A 150 -23.01 -1.95 -1.36
CA THR A 150 -22.94 -0.50 -1.56
C THR A 150 -22.92 0.21 -0.21
N ARG A 151 -21.80 0.85 0.12
CA ARG A 151 -21.60 1.58 1.38
C ARG A 151 -21.55 3.09 1.13
N ARG A 152 -22.16 3.87 2.03
CA ARG A 152 -22.18 5.33 1.97
C ARG A 152 -21.46 5.87 3.18
N LEU A 153 -20.44 6.69 2.97
CA LEU A 153 -19.69 7.36 4.04
C LEU A 153 -19.84 8.87 3.88
N SER A 154 -19.92 9.59 4.99
CA SER A 154 -19.95 11.05 5.07
C SER A 154 -18.97 11.60 6.11
N VAL A 155 -18.68 12.89 6.04
CA VAL A 155 -17.84 13.60 7.01
C VAL A 155 -18.48 13.60 8.42
N SER A 156 -19.81 13.57 8.49
CA SER A 156 -20.57 13.51 9.75
C SER A 156 -20.59 12.13 10.43
N ASP A 157 -20.20 11.06 9.75
CA ASP A 157 -20.21 9.72 10.33
C ASP A 157 -19.03 9.51 11.30
N GLY A 158 -19.27 8.75 12.36
CA GLY A 158 -18.22 8.30 13.29
C GLY A 158 -17.40 7.13 12.72
N PRO A 159 -16.55 6.51 13.56
CA PRO A 159 -16.04 5.16 13.31
C PRO A 159 -17.19 4.17 13.10
N ILE A 160 -16.94 3.10 12.32
CA ILE A 160 -17.93 2.04 12.10
C ILE A 160 -18.06 1.24 13.41
N PRO A 161 -19.26 1.01 13.97
CA PRO A 161 -19.43 0.21 15.18
C PRO A 161 -18.90 -1.22 15.00
N ASP A 162 -18.21 -1.76 16.02
CA ASP A 162 -17.70 -3.15 16.01
C ASP A 162 -18.74 -4.19 15.58
N GLY A 163 -20.01 -3.96 15.94
CA GLY A 163 -21.13 -4.84 15.58
C GLY A 163 -21.35 -5.01 14.07
N GLU A 164 -21.01 -3.98 13.29
CA GLU A 164 -21.20 -3.89 11.83
C GLU A 164 -19.93 -4.30 11.05
N LEU A 165 -18.76 -4.31 11.70
CA LEU A 165 -17.52 -4.78 11.09
C LEU A 165 -17.52 -6.31 10.89
N PRO A 166 -17.08 -6.84 9.72
CA PRO A 166 -16.96 -8.28 9.50
C PRO A 166 -16.01 -8.97 10.49
N ALA A 167 -16.26 -10.25 10.74
CA ALA A 167 -15.46 -11.05 11.68
C ALA A 167 -14.03 -11.31 11.14
N PRO A 168 -12.99 -11.29 12.00
CA PRO A 168 -11.59 -11.36 11.58
C PRO A 168 -11.16 -12.72 11.02
N ASP A 169 -11.90 -13.77 11.34
CA ASP A 169 -11.88 -15.04 10.61
C ASP A 169 -13.29 -15.27 10.07
N GLY A 170 -13.69 -14.50 9.05
CA GLY A 170 -14.89 -14.80 8.28
C GLY A 170 -14.86 -16.26 7.85
N ASN A 171 -15.91 -17.01 8.20
CA ASN A 171 -16.02 -18.43 7.83
C ASN A 171 -15.80 -18.55 6.32
N ASP A 172 -14.91 -19.45 5.86
CA ASP A 172 -14.72 -19.65 4.42
C ASP A 172 -16.11 -19.92 3.82
N ASP A 173 -16.55 -19.09 2.87
CA ASP A 173 -17.92 -19.15 2.34
C ASP A 173 -18.25 -20.62 2.00
N PRO A 174 -19.34 -21.18 2.56
CA PRO A 174 -19.64 -22.60 2.42
C PRO A 174 -19.75 -23.03 0.95
N LEU A 175 -20.10 -22.12 0.02
CA LEU A 175 -20.09 -22.38 -1.42
C LEU A 175 -18.66 -22.49 -1.98
N VAL A 176 -17.72 -21.68 -1.49
CA VAL A 176 -16.30 -21.73 -1.86
C VAL A 176 -15.63 -22.98 -1.29
N ALA A 177 -15.91 -23.31 -0.03
CA ALA A 177 -15.45 -24.55 0.59
C ALA A 177 -16.00 -25.78 -0.16
N LEU A 178 -17.32 -25.82 -0.41
CA LEU A 178 -17.98 -26.92 -1.11
C LEU A 178 -17.49 -27.08 -2.56
N SER A 179 -17.40 -25.99 -3.32
CA SER A 179 -16.91 -26.03 -4.71
C SER A 179 -15.44 -26.46 -4.80
N GLY A 180 -14.59 -26.05 -3.85
CA GLY A 180 -13.23 -26.57 -3.73
C GLY A 180 -13.17 -28.08 -3.47
N TYR A 181 -14.03 -28.60 -2.59
CA TYR A 181 -14.15 -30.06 -2.38
C TYR A 181 -14.72 -30.80 -3.60
N LEU A 182 -15.73 -30.25 -4.28
CA LEU A 182 -16.32 -30.84 -5.49
C LEU A 182 -15.30 -30.89 -6.64
N LEU A 183 -14.59 -29.78 -6.91
CA LEU A 183 -13.57 -29.71 -7.95
C LEU A 183 -12.42 -30.69 -7.65
N GLY A 184 -11.86 -30.65 -6.45
CA GLY A 184 -10.79 -31.58 -6.04
C GLY A 184 -11.24 -33.05 -6.09
N GLY A 185 -12.48 -33.35 -5.69
CA GLY A 185 -13.08 -34.68 -5.75
C GLY A 185 -13.31 -35.20 -7.16
N ILE A 186 -13.80 -34.35 -8.07
CA ILE A 186 -13.98 -34.69 -9.50
C ILE A 186 -12.62 -35.00 -10.14
N LEU A 187 -11.61 -34.15 -9.93
CA LEU A 187 -10.26 -34.36 -10.43
C LEU A 187 -9.62 -35.65 -9.86
N LEU A 188 -9.82 -35.92 -8.57
CA LEU A 188 -9.39 -37.15 -7.89
C LEU A 188 -10.02 -38.40 -8.52
N LEU A 189 -11.33 -38.40 -8.75
CA LEU A 189 -12.06 -39.53 -9.34
C LEU A 189 -11.66 -39.77 -10.80
N ILE A 190 -11.52 -38.71 -11.61
CA ILE A 190 -11.07 -38.81 -13.01
C ILE A 190 -9.64 -39.37 -13.07
N GLY A 191 -8.72 -38.83 -12.27
CA GLY A 191 -7.33 -39.30 -12.22
C GLY A 191 -7.21 -40.76 -11.80
N LEU A 192 -7.93 -41.17 -10.74
CA LEU A 192 -7.96 -42.56 -10.28
C LEU A 192 -8.59 -43.50 -11.32
N GLY A 193 -9.64 -43.06 -12.03
CA GLY A 193 -10.26 -43.81 -13.13
C GLY A 193 -9.28 -44.07 -14.27
N ILE A 194 -8.59 -43.01 -14.74
CA ILE A 194 -7.52 -43.12 -15.76
C ILE A 194 -6.42 -44.07 -15.28
N ALA A 195 -5.95 -43.90 -14.04
CA ALA A 195 -4.86 -44.70 -13.47
C ALA A 195 -5.19 -46.19 -13.49
N VAL A 196 -6.38 -46.57 -13.02
CA VAL A 196 -6.84 -47.97 -12.96
C VAL A 196 -7.07 -48.56 -14.35
N VAL A 197 -7.62 -47.80 -15.28
CA VAL A 197 -7.87 -48.26 -16.66
C VAL A 197 -6.55 -48.48 -17.40
N SER A 198 -5.63 -47.50 -17.39
CA SER A 198 -4.32 -47.63 -18.03
C SER A 198 -3.46 -48.73 -17.40
N ALA A 199 -3.49 -48.89 -16.06
CA ALA A 199 -2.78 -49.98 -15.40
C ALA A 199 -3.27 -51.37 -15.84
N ARG A 200 -4.59 -51.57 -15.99
CA ARG A 200 -5.18 -52.81 -16.51
C ARG A 200 -4.84 -53.10 -17.98
N GLN A 201 -4.46 -52.07 -18.74
CA GLN A 201 -3.99 -52.19 -20.13
C GLN A 201 -2.46 -52.33 -20.23
N GLY A 202 -1.73 -52.35 -19.11
CA GLY A 202 -0.25 -52.35 -19.09
C GLY A 202 0.39 -51.01 -19.47
N ALA A 203 -0.40 -49.96 -19.68
CA ALA A 203 0.06 -48.64 -20.13
C ALA A 203 0.60 -47.81 -18.95
N LEU A 204 1.82 -48.15 -18.48
CA LEU A 204 2.48 -47.50 -17.35
C LEU A 204 2.52 -45.95 -17.42
N PRO A 205 2.77 -45.30 -18.57
CA PRO A 205 2.73 -43.83 -18.65
C PRO A 205 1.35 -43.24 -18.37
N GLY A 206 0.27 -43.88 -18.88
CA GLY A 206 -1.11 -43.47 -18.60
C GLY A 206 -1.50 -43.70 -17.14
N ALA A 207 -1.01 -44.81 -16.56
CA ALA A 207 -1.22 -45.10 -15.13
C ALA A 207 -0.56 -44.04 -14.24
N ALA A 208 0.67 -43.64 -14.56
CA ALA A 208 1.40 -42.57 -13.86
C ALA A 208 0.73 -41.19 -14.05
N PHE A 209 0.26 -40.87 -15.26
CA PHE A 209 -0.46 -39.62 -15.53
C PHE A 209 -1.77 -39.52 -14.73
N GLY A 210 -2.58 -40.58 -14.72
CA GLY A 210 -3.80 -40.63 -13.90
C GLY A 210 -3.51 -40.47 -12.40
N ALA A 211 -2.46 -41.13 -11.91
CA ALA A 211 -2.04 -41.00 -10.50
C ALA A 211 -1.56 -39.58 -10.16
N ALA A 212 -0.82 -38.92 -11.06
CA ALA A 212 -0.41 -37.53 -10.88
C ALA A 212 -1.63 -36.57 -10.86
N PHE A 213 -2.59 -36.77 -11.77
CA PHE A 213 -3.84 -35.99 -11.82
C PHE A 213 -4.69 -36.19 -10.55
N ALA A 214 -4.76 -37.42 -10.03
CA ALA A 214 -5.40 -37.74 -8.77
C ALA A 214 -4.75 -37.02 -7.57
N LEU A 215 -3.42 -36.97 -7.53
CA LEU A 215 -2.67 -36.22 -6.51
C LEU A 215 -2.90 -34.70 -6.61
N VAL A 216 -3.03 -34.14 -7.81
CA VAL A 216 -3.41 -32.73 -8.01
C VAL A 216 -4.83 -32.47 -7.50
N GLY A 217 -5.80 -33.33 -7.81
CA GLY A 217 -7.17 -33.23 -7.28
C GLY A 217 -7.20 -33.23 -5.75
N LEU A 218 -6.42 -34.10 -5.10
CA LEU A 218 -6.26 -34.12 -3.64
C LEU A 218 -5.58 -32.85 -3.10
N ALA A 219 -4.53 -32.37 -3.76
CA ALA A 219 -3.77 -31.17 -3.37
C ALA A 219 -4.60 -29.87 -3.45
N LEU A 220 -5.53 -29.80 -4.40
CA LEU A 220 -6.48 -28.69 -4.57
C LEU A 220 -7.64 -28.70 -3.57
N THR A 221 -7.80 -29.74 -2.74
CA THR A 221 -8.83 -29.70 -1.69
C THR A 221 -8.50 -28.62 -0.64
N PRO A 222 -9.48 -27.86 -0.13
CA PRO A 222 -9.25 -26.79 0.84
C PRO A 222 -8.36 -27.12 2.05
N PRO A 223 -8.41 -28.32 2.69
CA PRO A 223 -7.51 -28.64 3.80
C PRO A 223 -6.08 -29.01 3.35
N ALA A 224 -5.87 -29.46 2.10
CA ALA A 224 -4.56 -29.73 1.54
C ALA A 224 -3.90 -28.44 1.04
N GLU A 225 -4.62 -27.62 0.29
CA GLU A 225 -4.15 -26.35 -0.23
C GLU A 225 -3.67 -25.42 0.90
N ARG A 226 -4.46 -25.31 1.99
CA ARG A 226 -4.09 -24.53 3.18
C ARG A 226 -2.87 -25.04 3.94
N ARG A 227 -2.41 -26.27 3.67
CA ARG A 227 -1.11 -26.79 4.16
C ARG A 227 0.01 -26.51 3.17
N LEU A 228 -0.25 -26.67 1.87
CA LEU A 228 0.73 -26.44 0.80
C LEU A 228 1.09 -24.95 0.61
N ARG A 229 0.15 -24.03 0.88
CA ARG A 229 0.42 -22.58 1.01
C ARG A 229 1.31 -22.25 2.22
N ARG A 230 1.33 -23.09 3.26
CA ARG A 230 2.15 -22.94 4.47
C ARG A 230 3.36 -23.90 4.51
N ARG A 231 3.82 -24.38 3.36
CA ARG A 231 4.98 -25.28 3.30
C ARG A 231 6.28 -24.57 3.66
N HIS A 232 7.15 -25.27 4.36
CA HIS A 232 8.52 -24.85 4.67
C HIS A 232 9.52 -25.55 3.74
N GLY A 233 10.82 -25.24 3.88
CA GLY A 233 11.87 -25.96 3.18
C GLY A 233 11.80 -27.48 3.42
N LEU A 234 12.03 -28.26 2.36
CA LEU A 234 11.77 -29.71 2.31
C LEU A 234 12.56 -30.52 3.36
N SER A 235 13.66 -29.99 3.88
CA SER A 235 14.47 -30.58 4.96
C SER A 235 13.84 -30.45 6.36
N ARG A 236 12.71 -29.74 6.53
CA ARG A 236 12.04 -29.57 7.83
C ARG A 236 11.17 -30.78 8.15
N PHE A 237 11.52 -31.46 9.25
CA PHE A 237 10.78 -32.59 9.83
C PHE A 237 10.62 -32.40 11.34
N GLY A 238 9.61 -33.03 11.93
CA GLY A 238 9.39 -33.06 13.38
C GLY A 238 8.42 -31.96 13.85
N ARG A 239 8.49 -31.61 15.14
CA ARG A 239 7.63 -30.60 15.77
C ARG A 239 8.32 -29.23 15.73
N ILE A 240 7.72 -28.26 15.06
CA ILE A 240 8.24 -26.90 14.96
C ILE A 240 7.23 -25.88 15.49
N ARG A 241 7.72 -24.67 15.76
CA ARG A 241 6.88 -23.51 16.04
C ARG A 241 7.06 -22.49 14.90
N THR A 242 5.96 -21.93 14.45
CA THR A 242 5.91 -20.91 13.40
C THR A 242 5.13 -19.70 13.89
N VAL A 243 5.49 -18.52 13.40
CA VAL A 243 4.79 -17.26 13.68
C VAL A 243 4.57 -16.56 12.36
N ASP A 244 3.31 -16.41 11.97
CA ASP A 244 2.90 -15.60 10.83
C ASP A 244 2.36 -14.26 11.34
N HIS A 245 2.42 -13.21 10.52
CA HIS A 245 1.74 -11.94 10.77
C HIS A 245 0.62 -11.72 9.75
N ARG A 246 -0.48 -11.07 10.17
CA ARG A 246 -1.51 -10.49 9.29
C ARG A 246 -1.80 -9.07 9.79
N VAL A 247 -1.92 -8.11 8.88
CA VAL A 247 -2.41 -6.76 9.21
C VAL A 247 -3.90 -6.85 9.55
N ILE A 248 -4.32 -6.16 10.61
CA ILE A 248 -5.73 -5.89 10.94
C ILE A 248 -6.04 -4.51 10.35
N ARG A 249 -7.11 -4.42 9.56
CA ARG A 249 -7.56 -3.18 8.92
C ARG A 249 -8.72 -2.55 9.71
N ALA A 250 -8.96 -1.25 9.51
CA ALA A 250 -10.08 -0.53 10.13
C ALA A 250 -11.47 -1.06 9.72
N THR A 251 -11.51 -1.86 8.65
CA THR A 251 -12.65 -2.59 8.11
C THR A 251 -12.84 -3.99 8.73
N GLU A 252 -11.96 -4.45 9.62
CA GLU A 252 -11.98 -5.79 10.25
C GLU A 252 -12.20 -5.66 11.77
N ARG A 253 -13.08 -6.49 12.36
CA ARG A 253 -13.43 -6.38 13.80
C ARG A 253 -12.30 -6.84 14.74
N THR A 254 -11.83 -5.93 15.62
CA THR A 254 -10.82 -6.23 16.64
C THR A 254 -11.44 -6.88 17.90
N GLU A 255 -11.43 -8.22 17.97
CA GLU A 255 -12.00 -8.99 19.11
C GLU A 255 -11.28 -8.82 20.46
N SER A 256 -10.07 -8.23 20.50
CA SER A 256 -9.28 -8.11 21.72
C SER A 256 -8.30 -6.92 21.65
N PRO A 257 -8.08 -6.20 22.76
CA PRO A 257 -7.17 -5.05 22.79
C PRO A 257 -5.71 -5.41 22.48
N CYS A 258 -4.89 -4.39 22.30
CA CYS A 258 -3.44 -4.52 22.12
C CYS A 258 -2.79 -5.21 23.33
N VAL A 259 -1.96 -6.22 23.08
CA VAL A 259 -1.26 -7.00 24.11
C VAL A 259 -0.17 -6.19 24.84
N VAL A 260 0.22 -5.03 24.32
CA VAL A 260 1.28 -4.17 24.87
C VAL A 260 0.70 -3.02 25.69
N CYS A 261 -0.14 -2.16 25.12
CA CYS A 261 -0.74 -1.01 25.83
C CYS A 261 -2.09 -1.33 26.51
N GLY A 262 -2.77 -2.41 26.15
CA GLY A 262 -4.10 -2.77 26.68
C GLY A 262 -5.28 -2.03 26.03
N GLU A 263 -5.03 -1.17 25.04
CA GLU A 263 -6.05 -0.31 24.42
C GLU A 263 -6.74 -0.98 23.21
N SER A 264 -7.97 -0.54 22.93
CA SER A 264 -8.69 -0.84 21.69
C SER A 264 -8.09 -0.08 20.51
N PHE A 265 -8.06 -0.69 19.32
CA PHE A 265 -7.48 -0.09 18.12
C PHE A 265 -8.24 -0.52 16.84
N GLU A 266 -8.27 0.38 15.86
CA GLU A 266 -8.87 0.13 14.53
C GLU A 266 -7.89 -0.56 13.57
N ARG A 267 -6.59 -0.20 13.62
CA ARG A 267 -5.54 -0.80 12.78
C ARG A 267 -4.38 -1.37 13.58
N GLY A 268 -3.78 -2.45 13.08
CA GLY A 268 -2.72 -3.13 13.80
C GLY A 268 -2.22 -4.41 13.13
N VAL A 269 -1.63 -5.31 13.93
CA VAL A 269 -1.08 -6.59 13.47
C VAL A 269 -1.51 -7.71 14.41
N VAL A 270 -1.99 -8.82 13.86
CA VAL A 270 -2.10 -10.09 14.58
C VAL A 270 -0.91 -10.99 14.26
N ARG A 271 -0.15 -11.35 15.29
CA ARG A 271 0.90 -12.37 15.22
C ARG A 271 0.31 -13.71 15.66
N ARG A 272 0.29 -14.69 14.75
CA ARG A 272 -0.33 -16.00 14.95
C ARG A 272 0.75 -17.07 15.12
N ARG A 273 0.97 -17.51 16.36
CA ARG A 273 1.84 -18.64 16.67
C ARG A 273 1.12 -19.95 16.37
N ARG A 274 1.82 -20.91 15.75
CA ARG A 274 1.35 -22.30 15.63
C ARG A 274 2.41 -23.27 16.13
N ASP A 275 1.96 -24.34 16.78
CA ASP A 275 2.76 -25.52 17.10
C ASP A 275 2.32 -26.63 16.14
N GLU A 276 3.19 -27.02 15.20
CA GLU A 276 2.85 -27.93 14.11
C GLU A 276 3.88 -29.06 13.98
N THR A 277 3.39 -30.28 13.77
CA THR A 277 4.21 -31.39 13.24
C THR A 277 4.26 -31.27 11.73
N VAL A 278 5.49 -31.29 11.20
CA VAL A 278 5.83 -31.12 9.79
C VAL A 278 6.58 -32.36 9.29
N ALA A 279 6.31 -32.76 8.05
CA ALA A 279 7.04 -33.80 7.34
C ALA A 279 7.35 -33.31 5.92
N ALA A 280 8.61 -33.43 5.49
CA ALA A 280 9.09 -32.93 4.20
C ALA A 280 8.69 -31.46 3.91
N GLY A 281 8.74 -30.60 4.93
CA GLY A 281 8.29 -29.21 4.86
C GLY A 281 6.78 -28.98 4.93
N VAL A 282 5.93 -30.01 4.79
CA VAL A 282 4.45 -29.86 4.82
C VAL A 282 3.89 -30.04 6.24
N PRO A 283 3.05 -29.11 6.77
CA PRO A 283 2.39 -29.29 8.06
C PRO A 283 1.35 -30.41 8.02
N VAL A 284 1.64 -31.51 8.70
CA VAL A 284 0.77 -32.71 8.79
C VAL A 284 -0.22 -32.63 9.95
N ARG A 285 0.10 -31.91 11.03
CA ARG A 285 -0.81 -31.70 12.16
C ARG A 285 -0.48 -30.40 12.91
N THR A 286 -1.46 -29.50 13.03
CA THR A 286 -1.44 -28.38 13.98
C THR A 286 -1.92 -28.89 15.35
N HIS A 287 -1.18 -28.59 16.43
CA HIS A 287 -1.53 -28.98 17.80
C HIS A 287 -2.09 -27.82 18.61
N ALA A 288 -1.53 -26.62 18.44
CA ALA A 288 -1.97 -25.40 19.09
C ALA A 288 -1.87 -24.21 18.12
N ILE A 289 -2.77 -23.24 18.29
CA ILE A 289 -2.78 -21.95 17.61
C ILE A 289 -3.02 -20.90 18.69
N GLU A 290 -2.15 -19.90 18.75
CA GLU A 290 -2.26 -18.74 19.64
C GLU A 290 -2.18 -17.46 18.80
N ARG A 291 -2.77 -16.37 19.30
CA ARG A 291 -2.79 -15.08 18.62
C ARG A 291 -2.49 -13.96 19.62
N ASN A 292 -1.51 -13.13 19.28
CA ASN A 292 -1.29 -11.84 19.95
C ASN A 292 -1.72 -10.73 18.98
N ARG A 293 -2.45 -9.73 19.48
CA ARG A 293 -2.87 -8.55 18.72
C ARG A 293 -2.11 -7.32 19.20
N TYR A 294 -1.68 -6.47 18.28
CA TYR A 294 -0.90 -5.26 18.51
C TYR A 294 -1.55 -4.11 17.73
N CYS A 295 -1.67 -2.92 18.32
CA CYS A 295 -2.05 -1.71 17.57
C CYS A 295 -0.94 -1.30 16.58
N GLU A 296 -1.26 -0.39 15.65
CA GLU A 296 -0.32 0.11 14.63
C GLU A 296 1.02 0.57 15.25
N ASP A 297 0.97 1.35 16.33
CA ASP A 297 2.18 1.95 16.93
C ASP A 297 3.01 0.95 17.72
N CYS A 298 2.41 0.11 18.58
CA CYS A 298 3.17 -0.94 19.27
C CYS A 298 3.75 -1.98 18.29
N ALA A 299 3.09 -2.22 17.15
CA ALA A 299 3.62 -3.07 16.10
C ALA A 299 4.79 -2.41 15.35
N ARG A 300 4.71 -1.09 15.09
CA ARG A 300 5.77 -0.27 14.49
C ARG A 300 7.00 -0.21 15.40
N GLU A 301 6.81 0.05 16.70
CA GLU A 301 7.88 0.12 17.70
C GLU A 301 8.67 -1.20 17.77
N GLU A 302 8.00 -2.34 17.91
CA GLU A 302 8.67 -3.65 17.93
C GLU A 302 9.39 -4.04 16.62
N LEU A 303 9.01 -3.45 15.48
CA LEU A 303 9.59 -3.77 14.16
C LEU A 303 10.69 -2.80 13.72
N PHE A 304 10.67 -1.55 14.21
CA PHE A 304 11.55 -0.49 13.71
C PHE A 304 12.32 0.27 14.81
N GLY A 305 11.87 0.26 16.08
CA GLY A 305 12.51 0.96 17.20
C GLY A 305 13.86 0.36 17.67
N GLY A 306 14.36 -0.68 17.01
CA GLY A 306 15.62 -1.36 17.37
C GLY A 306 16.90 -0.69 16.85
N SER A 307 16.82 0.42 16.12
CA SER A 307 17.97 1.06 15.46
C SER A 307 18.81 1.98 16.36
N GLU A 308 18.23 2.56 17.42
CA GLU A 308 18.90 3.56 18.27
C GLU A 308 19.71 2.96 19.45
N GLY A 309 20.35 1.80 19.25
CA GLY A 309 21.10 1.15 20.36
C GLY A 309 22.14 0.08 20.00
N ALA A 310 22.33 -0.26 18.71
CA ALA A 310 23.18 -1.39 18.30
C ALA A 310 24.38 -1.01 17.41
N ALA A 311 24.91 0.20 17.59
CA ALA A 311 26.07 0.72 16.86
C ALA A 311 27.29 1.00 17.78
N ASP A 312 27.49 0.18 18.81
CA ASP A 312 28.79 0.11 19.51
C ASP A 312 29.75 -0.80 18.75
N GLY A 313 31.02 -0.42 18.70
CA GLY A 313 31.95 -0.88 17.68
C GLY A 313 32.70 -2.17 18.03
N ARG A 314 32.54 -3.20 17.19
CA ARG A 314 33.64 -4.15 16.95
C ARG A 314 33.79 -4.47 15.47
N ALA A 315 34.87 -3.98 14.88
CA ALA A 315 35.28 -4.37 13.54
C ALA A 315 35.95 -5.75 13.59
N GLU A 316 35.43 -6.70 12.81
CA GLU A 316 36.19 -7.86 12.34
C GLU A 316 36.48 -7.65 10.84
N SER A 317 37.62 -7.03 10.58
CA SER A 317 38.16 -6.83 9.24
C SER A 317 38.68 -8.17 8.70
N VAL A 318 37.92 -8.79 7.80
CA VAL A 318 38.35 -9.98 7.06
C VAL A 318 39.36 -9.54 5.98
N GLU A 319 40.65 -9.84 6.19
CA GLU A 319 41.69 -9.62 5.18
C GLU A 319 41.62 -10.67 4.06
N PRO A 320 41.57 -10.27 2.77
CA PRO A 320 41.67 -11.18 1.65
C PRO A 320 43.10 -11.19 1.07
N THR A 321 43.92 -12.15 1.49
CA THR A 321 45.27 -12.35 0.92
C THR A 321 45.29 -13.34 -0.25
N ASP A 322 46.22 -13.11 -1.18
CA ASP A 322 46.78 -14.03 -2.17
C ASP A 322 45.92 -14.47 -3.40
N ARG A 323 46.10 -13.66 -4.45
CA ARG A 323 46.31 -14.05 -5.87
C ARG A 323 47.37 -15.18 -5.94
N VAL A 324 47.49 -16.10 -6.92
CA VAL A 324 47.09 -16.26 -8.34
C VAL A 324 46.80 -17.77 -8.58
N GLU A 325 46.52 -18.38 -9.76
CA GLU A 325 46.52 -18.07 -11.21
C GLU A 325 45.17 -18.51 -11.84
N ALA A 326 44.62 -17.83 -12.87
CA ALA A 326 44.93 -17.86 -14.31
C ALA A 326 44.57 -19.17 -15.05
N GLY A 327 43.51 -19.12 -15.85
CA GLY A 327 43.01 -20.17 -16.74
C GLY A 327 41.74 -19.69 -17.44
N GLY A 328 41.82 -19.38 -18.74
CA GLY A 328 40.79 -18.60 -19.43
C GLY A 328 39.92 -19.38 -20.42
N SER A 329 38.69 -18.92 -20.61
CA SER A 329 37.95 -19.02 -21.86
C SER A 329 36.84 -17.96 -21.88
N THR A 330 36.74 -17.18 -22.95
CA THR A 330 35.60 -16.28 -23.19
C THR A 330 34.54 -17.03 -23.99
N GLY A 331 33.38 -17.28 -23.38
CA GLY A 331 32.26 -17.96 -24.02
C GLY A 331 30.96 -17.19 -23.83
N ASP A 332 30.41 -16.77 -24.96
CA ASP A 332 29.08 -16.24 -25.29
C ASP A 332 27.98 -16.24 -24.22
N TRP A 333 27.29 -15.09 -24.11
CA TRP A 333 25.90 -15.03 -23.69
C TRP A 333 25.08 -14.44 -24.85
N GLU A 334 24.23 -15.26 -25.47
CA GLU A 334 23.44 -14.87 -26.63
C GLU A 334 22.32 -13.90 -26.25
N THR A 335 22.43 -12.63 -26.66
CA THR A 335 21.29 -11.72 -26.72
C THR A 335 20.46 -12.04 -27.97
N VAL A 336 19.33 -12.73 -27.81
CA VAL A 336 18.37 -12.95 -28.90
C VAL A 336 17.81 -11.60 -29.35
N GLY A 337 18.04 -11.26 -30.62
CA GLY A 337 17.73 -9.93 -31.17
C GLY A 337 16.25 -9.71 -31.51
N SER A 338 15.92 -8.44 -31.76
CA SER A 338 14.69 -8.04 -32.47
C SER A 338 15.07 -7.20 -33.70
N THR A 339 15.26 -7.92 -34.79
CA THR A 339 15.43 -7.51 -36.20
C THR A 339 14.06 -7.49 -36.90
N ASP A 340 13.72 -6.79 -37.99
CA ASP A 340 14.21 -5.63 -38.77
C ASP A 340 12.93 -5.06 -39.48
N ASP A 341 12.79 -3.86 -40.03
CA ASP A 341 13.64 -2.67 -40.26
C ASP A 341 12.78 -1.42 -39.87
N ALA A 342 13.02 -0.11 -40.09
CA ALA A 342 13.62 0.70 -41.17
C ALA A 342 12.80 0.77 -42.50
N ASP A 343 12.77 1.86 -43.28
CA ASP A 343 13.19 3.24 -43.00
C ASP A 343 12.50 4.25 -43.96
N GLY A 344 12.40 5.53 -43.54
CA GLY A 344 12.30 6.76 -44.37
C GLY A 344 11.23 6.88 -45.50
N ASP A 345 11.07 8.03 -46.17
CA ASP A 345 11.37 9.44 -45.85
C ASP A 345 10.50 10.32 -46.81
N GLY A 346 10.42 11.63 -46.58
CA GLY A 346 10.17 12.58 -47.68
C GLY A 346 8.74 13.13 -47.86
N SER A 347 8.44 14.19 -47.10
CA SER A 347 7.89 15.48 -47.60
C SER A 347 6.81 15.51 -48.70
N GLY A 348 5.68 16.18 -48.39
CA GLY A 348 5.29 17.35 -49.22
C GLY A 348 3.87 17.46 -49.80
N ALA A 349 3.09 18.35 -49.19
CA ALA A 349 2.15 19.31 -49.83
C ALA A 349 0.80 18.86 -50.45
N ALA A 350 -0.13 19.84 -50.36
CA ALA A 350 -1.28 20.12 -51.25
C ALA A 350 -2.55 19.21 -51.25
N THR A 351 -3.66 19.83 -50.81
CA THR A 351 -4.98 19.94 -51.47
C THR A 351 -5.30 19.03 -52.68
N ASP A 352 -6.52 18.51 -52.88
CA ASP A 352 -7.77 19.31 -52.93
C ASP A 352 -9.06 18.49 -52.66
N ARG A 353 -10.23 19.06 -52.98
CA ARG A 353 -11.60 18.59 -52.70
C ARG A 353 -12.25 17.87 -53.90
N ALA A 354 -12.87 16.71 -53.65
CA ALA A 354 -14.04 16.14 -54.34
C ALA A 354 -14.44 14.89 -53.52
N ARG A 355 -15.69 14.55 -53.18
CA ARG A 355 -17.02 14.80 -53.75
C ARG A 355 -17.25 14.18 -55.13
N ASP A 356 -17.75 12.95 -55.14
CA ASP A 356 -18.99 12.54 -55.82
C ASP A 356 -19.36 11.10 -55.39
N GLY A 357 -20.66 10.77 -55.38
CA GLY A 357 -21.21 9.50 -54.85
C GLY A 357 -22.38 9.72 -53.90
#